data_AF-A0A9D4LAP6-F1
#
_entry.id   AF-A0A9D4LAP6-F1
#
_cell.length_a   1.000
_cell.length_b   1.000
_cell.length_c   1.000
_cell.angle_alpha   90.00
_cell.angle_beta   90.00
_cell.angle_gamma   90.00
#
_symmetry.space_group_name_H-M   'P 1'
#
loop_
_entity.id
_entity.type
_entity.pdbx_description
1 polymer ?
#
loop_
_entity_poly.entity_id
_entity_poly.type
_entity_poly.pdbx_seq_one_letter_code
_entity_poly.pdbx_strand_id
1 'polypeptide(L)'
;MPLNHIDLKVLGISTPINTDGPKPVDIKLTSKLTDFMRPYGVFESDEELAHRMDVLNKVNLLVREWIRDVSRKKNNIPESKIDSFGGMVCTFGSYRLGAQTKGADIDTLCVAPIHVERTDFFSSFIELLKEQSEVKDLRAVEEAYVPVIKMAFDGIEICCLPDWRYPQSHRI
;
A
#
# COMPACT_ATOMS: atom_id res chain seq x y z
N MET A 1 -47.67 -4.24 14.49
CA MET A 1 -46.63 -4.33 13.44
C MET A 1 -45.29 -4.21 14.12
N PRO A 2 -44.33 -5.13 13.95
CA PRO A 2 -43.03 -4.97 14.57
C PRO A 2 -42.27 -3.84 13.85
N LEU A 3 -41.69 -2.92 14.63
CA LEU A 3 -40.73 -1.96 14.10
C LEU A 3 -39.49 -2.72 13.63
N ASN A 4 -39.11 -2.52 12.38
CA ASN A 4 -37.82 -2.97 11.86
C ASN A 4 -36.71 -2.34 12.71
N HIS A 5 -35.95 -3.16 13.43
CA HIS A 5 -34.69 -2.73 14.04
C HIS A 5 -33.73 -2.35 12.91
N ILE A 6 -33.53 -1.06 12.70
CA ILE A 6 -32.41 -0.56 11.91
C ILE A 6 -31.19 -0.75 12.81
N ASP A 7 -30.37 -1.75 12.51
CA ASP A 7 -29.06 -1.95 13.13
C ASP A 7 -28.17 -0.74 12.77
N LEU A 8 -28.23 0.31 13.59
CA LEU A 8 -27.35 1.46 13.46
C LEU A 8 -25.94 0.98 13.80
N LYS A 9 -25.09 0.87 12.78
CA LYS A 9 -23.67 0.58 12.94
C LYS A 9 -23.03 1.63 13.85
N VAL A 10 -22.77 1.28 15.11
CA VAL A 10 -22.04 2.13 16.05
C VAL A 10 -20.59 2.20 15.58
N LEU A 11 -20.13 3.41 15.24
CA LEU A 11 -18.75 3.70 14.89
C LEU A 11 -18.02 4.20 16.14
N GLY A 12 -17.21 3.33 16.76
CA GLY A 12 -16.45 3.63 17.98
C GLY A 12 -16.96 2.88 19.22
N ILE A 13 -16.38 3.19 20.38
CA ILE A 13 -16.68 2.51 21.66
C ILE A 13 -17.83 3.17 22.44
N SER A 14 -18.23 4.39 22.07
CA SER A 14 -19.28 5.16 22.74
C SER A 14 -20.33 5.65 21.74
N THR A 15 -21.48 6.09 22.24
CA THR A 15 -22.52 6.71 21.43
C THR A 15 -22.05 8.05 20.84
N PRO A 16 -22.57 8.45 19.66
CA PRO A 16 -22.25 9.76 19.08
C PRO A 16 -22.71 10.91 19.98
N ILE A 17 -21.93 11.99 20.03
CA ILE A 17 -22.29 13.22 20.76
C ILE A 17 -23.42 13.97 20.05
N ASN A 18 -23.35 14.04 18.72
CA ASN A 18 -24.37 14.64 17.87
C ASN A 18 -24.41 13.88 16.52
N THR A 19 -25.62 13.65 16.00
CA THR A 19 -25.89 13.02 14.69
C THR A 19 -26.53 13.98 13.68
N ASP A 20 -26.68 15.26 14.03
CA ASP A 20 -27.19 16.30 13.14
C ASP A 20 -26.28 16.48 11.93
N GLY A 21 -26.89 16.65 10.76
CA GLY A 21 -26.17 16.99 9.52
C GLY A 21 -25.68 18.45 9.49
N PRO A 22 -24.79 18.79 8.53
CA PRO A 22 -24.28 20.15 8.38
C PRO A 22 -25.39 21.12 7.96
N LYS A 23 -25.33 22.36 8.47
CA LYS A 23 -26.19 23.46 8.04
C LYS A 23 -25.67 24.05 6.72
N PRO A 24 -26.49 24.81 5.97
CA PRO A 24 -26.05 25.47 4.74
C PRO A 24 -24.82 26.38 4.91
N VAL A 25 -24.67 27.00 6.09
CA VAL A 25 -23.48 27.82 6.42
C VAL A 25 -22.22 26.97 6.53
N ASP A 26 -22.31 25.76 7.09
CA ASP A 26 -21.17 24.85 7.26
C ASP A 26 -20.66 24.38 5.91
N ILE A 27 -21.56 24.04 4.98
CA ILE A 27 -21.20 23.67 3.60
C ILE A 27 -20.44 24.80 2.90
N LYS A 28 -20.88 26.05 3.07
CA LYS A 28 -20.20 27.23 2.52
C LYS A 28 -18.82 27.43 3.13
N LEU A 29 -18.66 27.18 4.44
CA LEU A 29 -17.37 27.26 5.12
C LEU A 29 -16.42 26.14 4.69
N THR A 30 -16.90 24.92 4.51
CA THR A 30 -16.12 23.80 3.96
C THR A 30 -15.59 24.12 2.56
N SER A 31 -16.41 24.72 1.69
CA SER A 31 -15.94 25.15 0.36
C SER A 31 -14.82 26.19 0.44
N LYS A 32 -14.97 27.21 1.31
CA LYS A 32 -13.93 28.21 1.55
C LYS A 32 -12.64 27.61 2.10
N LEU A 33 -12.73 26.59 2.97
CA LEU A 33 -11.57 25.88 3.48
C LEU A 33 -10.83 25.17 2.34
N THR A 34 -11.55 24.45 1.49
CA THR A 34 -10.96 23.78 0.31
C THR A 34 -10.26 24.77 -0.60
N ASP A 35 -10.90 25.91 -0.91
CA ASP A 35 -10.32 26.95 -1.77
C ASP A 35 -9.07 27.59 -1.16
N PHE A 36 -9.09 27.83 0.16
CA PHE A 36 -7.92 28.31 0.89
C PHE A 36 -6.75 27.32 0.86
N MET A 37 -7.03 26.02 0.88
CA MET A 37 -6.03 24.96 0.92
C MET A 37 -5.35 24.71 -0.44
N ARG A 38 -6.04 24.92 -1.56
CA ARG A 38 -5.51 24.64 -2.92
C ARG A 38 -4.13 25.23 -3.22
N PRO A 39 -3.82 26.51 -2.92
CA PRO A 39 -2.52 27.11 -3.22
C PRO A 39 -1.35 26.46 -2.48
N TYR A 40 -1.62 25.73 -1.40
CA TYR A 40 -0.60 25.03 -0.61
C TYR A 40 -0.26 23.63 -1.14
N GLY A 41 -0.83 23.22 -2.28
CA GLY A 41 -0.45 21.97 -2.94
C GLY A 41 -0.88 20.70 -2.20
N VAL A 42 -1.90 20.79 -1.35
CA VAL A 42 -2.37 19.66 -0.53
C VAL A 42 -3.24 18.66 -1.30
N PHE A 43 -3.67 19.02 -2.52
CA PHE A 43 -4.43 18.15 -3.41
C PHE A 43 -3.54 17.80 -4.62
N GLU A 44 -3.43 16.51 -4.92
CA GLU A 44 -2.84 16.03 -6.17
C GLU A 44 -3.80 16.23 -7.34
N SER A 45 -3.23 16.39 -8.53
CA SER A 45 -3.98 16.40 -9.79
C SER A 45 -4.38 14.99 -10.22
N ASP A 46 -5.40 14.88 -11.06
CA ASP A 46 -5.85 13.59 -11.60
C ASP A 46 -4.73 12.91 -12.42
N GLU A 47 -3.87 13.69 -13.09
CA GLU A 47 -2.71 13.18 -13.82
C GLU A 47 -1.64 12.57 -12.90
N GLU A 48 -1.34 13.23 -11.77
CA GLU A 48 -0.41 12.68 -10.75
C GLU A 48 -0.97 11.40 -10.13
N LEU A 49 -2.28 11.36 -9.84
CA LEU A 49 -2.95 10.17 -9.31
C LEU A 49 -2.93 9.01 -10.30
N ALA A 50 -3.18 9.28 -11.59
CA ALA A 50 -3.09 8.28 -12.64
C ALA A 50 -1.66 7.72 -12.76
N HIS A 51 -0.65 8.59 -12.74
CA HIS A 51 0.76 8.19 -12.78
C HIS A 51 1.13 7.27 -11.60
N ARG A 52 0.70 7.63 -10.38
CA ARG A 52 0.91 6.78 -9.19
C ARG A 52 0.25 5.42 -9.34
N MET A 53 -0.94 5.35 -9.93
CA MET A 53 -1.65 4.09 -10.17
C MET A 53 -0.93 3.21 -11.21
N ASP A 54 -0.39 3.80 -12.26
CA ASP A 54 0.41 3.09 -13.26
C ASP A 54 1.70 2.52 -12.65
N VAL A 55 2.42 3.33 -11.86
CA VAL A 55 3.61 2.89 -11.11
C VAL A 55 3.27 1.73 -10.17
N LEU A 56 2.18 1.82 -9.39
CA LEU A 56 1.73 0.74 -8.52
C LEU A 56 1.41 -0.55 -9.27
N ASN A 57 0.78 -0.43 -10.44
CA ASN A 57 0.48 -1.60 -11.28
C ASN A 57 1.77 -2.26 -11.79
N LYS A 58 2.76 -1.47 -12.23
CA LYS A 58 4.09 -1.99 -12.63
C LYS A 58 4.77 -2.74 -11.49
N VAL A 59 4.84 -2.14 -10.29
CA VAL A 59 5.44 -2.78 -9.11
C VAL A 59 4.70 -4.08 -8.74
N ASN A 60 3.37 -4.08 -8.82
CA ASN A 60 2.57 -5.29 -8.58
C ASN A 60 2.86 -6.40 -9.60
N LEU A 61 3.07 -6.06 -10.87
CA LEU A 61 3.48 -7.03 -11.90
C LEU A 61 4.87 -7.62 -11.61
N LEU A 62 5.83 -6.77 -11.22
CA LEU A 62 7.18 -7.21 -10.83
C LEU A 62 7.16 -8.15 -9.63
N VAL A 63 6.33 -7.87 -8.61
CA VAL A 63 6.16 -8.77 -7.46
C VAL A 63 5.62 -10.14 -7.93
N ARG A 64 4.63 -10.16 -8.82
CA ARG A 64 4.06 -11.42 -9.34
C ARG A 64 5.03 -12.18 -10.23
N GLU A 65 5.87 -11.49 -11.00
CA GLU A 65 6.97 -12.10 -11.75
C GLU A 65 8.02 -12.71 -10.82
N TRP A 66 8.52 -11.92 -9.88
CA TRP A 66 9.47 -12.35 -8.87
C TRP A 66 8.99 -13.60 -8.11
N ILE A 67 7.73 -13.62 -7.66
CA ILE A 67 7.16 -14.78 -6.96
C ILE A 67 7.15 -16.02 -7.85
N ARG A 68 6.86 -15.88 -9.15
CA ARG A 68 6.93 -17.01 -10.09
C ARG A 68 8.36 -17.55 -10.19
N ASP A 69 9.35 -16.67 -10.26
CA ASP A 69 10.75 -17.08 -10.38
C ASP A 69 11.32 -17.69 -9.10
N VAL A 70 10.96 -17.15 -7.94
CA VAL A 70 11.27 -17.79 -6.65
C VAL A 70 10.61 -19.17 -6.58
N SER A 71 9.34 -19.28 -6.99
CA SER A 71 8.61 -20.55 -6.96
C SER A 71 9.27 -21.63 -7.84
N ARG A 72 9.77 -21.28 -9.03
CA ARG A 72 10.50 -22.21 -9.92
C ARG A 72 11.79 -22.73 -9.31
N LYS A 73 12.47 -21.91 -8.50
CA LYS A 73 13.75 -22.28 -7.86
C LYS A 73 13.58 -23.19 -6.64
N LYS A 74 12.36 -23.33 -6.10
CA LYS A 74 12.11 -24.22 -4.95
C LYS A 74 11.87 -25.65 -5.46
N ASN A 75 12.63 -26.62 -4.95
CA ASN A 75 12.68 -28.00 -5.45
C ASN A 75 11.35 -28.81 -5.38
N ASN A 76 10.31 -28.30 -4.71
CA ASN A 76 9.07 -29.04 -4.41
C ASN A 76 7.80 -28.38 -4.95
N ILE A 77 7.93 -27.48 -5.92
CA ILE A 77 6.78 -26.78 -6.51
C ILE A 77 6.61 -27.21 -7.97
N PRO A 78 5.50 -27.88 -8.34
CA PRO A 78 5.20 -28.20 -9.73
C PRO A 78 4.93 -26.94 -10.57
N GLU A 79 5.44 -26.87 -11.80
CA GLU A 79 5.24 -25.74 -12.73
C GLU A 79 3.74 -25.41 -12.90
N SER A 80 2.88 -26.42 -12.96
CA SER A 80 1.43 -26.27 -13.09
C SER A 80 0.75 -25.51 -11.95
N LYS A 81 1.41 -25.36 -10.80
CA LYS A 81 0.90 -24.59 -9.64
C LYS A 81 1.40 -23.16 -9.60
N ILE A 82 2.46 -22.82 -10.32
CA ILE A 82 3.19 -21.55 -10.13
C ILE A 82 2.32 -20.33 -10.37
N ASP A 83 1.53 -20.35 -11.44
CA ASP A 83 0.62 -19.24 -11.76
C ASP A 83 -0.54 -19.08 -10.77
N SER A 84 -0.82 -20.11 -9.95
CA SER A 84 -1.90 -20.08 -8.96
C SER A 84 -1.53 -19.38 -7.64
N PHE A 85 -0.24 -19.21 -7.34
CA PHE A 85 0.19 -18.64 -6.06
C PHE A 85 -0.06 -17.14 -5.95
N GLY A 86 -0.08 -16.43 -7.08
CA GLY A 86 -0.37 -15.00 -7.13
C GLY A 86 0.68 -14.15 -6.42
N GLY A 87 0.25 -13.44 -5.36
CA GLY A 87 0.99 -12.36 -4.72
C GLY A 87 0.49 -10.99 -5.18
N MET A 88 0.64 -10.00 -4.30
CA MET A 88 0.15 -8.66 -4.58
C MET A 88 0.85 -7.58 -3.76
N VAL A 89 0.75 -6.36 -4.24
CA VAL A 89 1.13 -5.15 -3.51
C VAL A 89 -0.14 -4.48 -2.96
N CYS A 90 -0.15 -4.26 -1.65
CA CYS A 90 -1.21 -3.55 -0.94
C CYS A 90 -0.71 -2.18 -0.48
N THR A 91 -1.42 -1.10 -0.80
CA THR A 91 -1.08 0.23 -0.28
C THR A 91 -1.64 0.42 1.13
N PHE A 92 -0.90 1.13 1.97
CA PHE A 92 -1.39 1.66 3.25
C PHE A 92 -0.99 3.13 3.40
N GLY A 93 -1.08 3.69 4.61
CA GLY A 93 -0.65 5.06 4.86
C GLY A 93 -1.52 6.13 4.20
N SER A 94 -0.95 7.32 4.04
CA SER A 94 -1.64 8.53 3.56
C SER A 94 -2.25 8.36 2.16
N TYR A 95 -1.50 7.70 1.25
CA TYR A 95 -1.96 7.40 -0.10
C TYR A 95 -3.24 6.55 -0.11
N ARG A 96 -3.27 5.49 0.71
CA ARG A 96 -4.46 4.63 0.81
C ARG A 96 -5.67 5.36 1.41
N LEU A 97 -5.44 6.36 2.28
CA LEU A 97 -6.48 7.17 2.89
C LEU A 97 -6.99 8.28 1.95
N GLY A 98 -6.34 8.54 0.81
CA GLY A 98 -6.66 9.66 -0.07
C GLY A 98 -6.30 11.02 0.54
N ALA A 99 -5.37 11.04 1.49
CA ALA A 99 -4.95 12.23 2.24
C ALA A 99 -3.45 12.54 2.02
N GLN A 100 -2.87 12.02 0.95
CA GLN A 100 -1.51 12.33 0.55
C GLN A 100 -1.40 13.72 -0.07
N THR A 101 -0.21 14.33 0.07
CA THR A 101 0.13 15.59 -0.56
C THR A 101 1.07 15.36 -1.74
N LYS A 102 1.27 16.38 -2.58
CA LYS A 102 2.20 16.29 -3.71
C LYS A 102 3.61 15.89 -3.22
N GLY A 103 4.20 14.90 -3.89
CA GLY A 103 5.54 14.40 -3.56
C GLY A 103 5.60 13.47 -2.34
N ALA A 104 4.47 13.15 -1.70
CA ALA A 104 4.44 12.11 -0.67
C ALA A 104 4.80 10.73 -1.26
N ASP A 105 5.40 9.88 -0.44
CA ASP A 105 5.71 8.50 -0.77
C ASP A 105 4.44 7.63 -0.84
N ILE A 106 4.59 6.47 -1.49
CA ILE A 106 3.58 5.42 -1.45
C ILE A 106 4.08 4.30 -0.54
N ASP A 107 3.39 4.14 0.58
CA ASP A 107 3.56 3.02 1.49
C ASP A 107 2.89 1.77 0.93
N THR A 108 3.70 0.73 0.72
CA THR A 108 3.28 -0.54 0.11
C THR A 108 3.70 -1.74 0.95
N LEU A 109 2.84 -2.75 0.99
CA LEU A 109 3.05 -4.05 1.60
C LEU A 109 3.05 -5.12 0.50
N CYS A 110 4.17 -5.80 0.33
CA CYS A 110 4.32 -6.95 -0.57
C CYS A 110 3.82 -8.21 0.14
N VAL A 111 2.67 -8.72 -0.30
CA VAL A 111 2.07 -9.96 0.20
C VAL A 111 2.48 -11.11 -0.71
N ALA A 112 3.21 -12.07 -0.14
CA ALA A 112 3.74 -13.23 -0.85
C ALA A 112 3.30 -14.55 -0.21
N PRO A 113 3.28 -15.66 -0.97
CA PRO A 113 3.04 -17.01 -0.44
C PRO A 113 4.07 -17.44 0.61
N ILE A 114 3.71 -18.42 1.44
CA ILE A 114 4.51 -18.90 2.58
C ILE A 114 5.91 -19.44 2.21
N HIS A 115 6.10 -19.92 0.98
CA HIS A 115 7.40 -20.44 0.52
C HIS A 115 8.37 -19.37 0.03
N VAL A 116 7.91 -18.13 -0.10
CA VAL A 116 8.76 -16.97 -0.40
C VAL A 116 9.30 -16.47 0.93
N GLU A 117 10.63 -16.40 1.05
CA GLU A 117 11.31 -16.08 2.29
C GLU A 117 11.77 -14.62 2.34
N ARG A 118 12.07 -14.11 3.54
CA ARG A 118 12.46 -12.72 3.74
C ARG A 118 13.78 -12.44 3.06
N THR A 119 14.65 -13.45 3.09
CA THR A 119 15.90 -13.50 2.34
C THR A 119 15.65 -13.37 0.84
N ASP A 120 14.62 -14.00 0.28
CA ASP A 120 14.27 -13.86 -1.14
C ASP A 120 13.88 -12.41 -1.48
N PHE A 121 13.14 -11.73 -0.59
CA PHE A 121 12.72 -10.33 -0.73
C PHE A 121 13.90 -9.35 -0.69
N PHE A 122 14.86 -9.55 0.21
CA PHE A 122 16.06 -8.71 0.30
C PHE A 122 17.23 -9.18 -0.57
N SER A 123 17.03 -10.19 -1.43
CA SER A 123 18.03 -10.63 -2.40
C SER A 123 17.47 -10.58 -3.82
N SER A 124 16.82 -11.66 -4.25
CA SER A 124 16.35 -11.83 -5.63
C SER A 124 15.37 -10.75 -6.09
N PHE A 125 14.52 -10.21 -5.21
CA PHE A 125 13.64 -9.10 -5.59
C PHE A 125 14.40 -7.80 -5.80
N ILE A 126 15.42 -7.51 -4.97
CA ILE A 126 16.30 -6.35 -5.16
C ILE A 126 17.03 -6.45 -6.50
N GLU A 127 17.54 -7.64 -6.84
CA GLU A 127 18.20 -7.83 -8.14
C GLU A 127 17.22 -7.60 -9.31
N LEU A 128 15.99 -8.12 -9.24
CA LEU A 128 14.97 -7.83 -10.25
C LEU A 128 14.66 -6.33 -10.36
N LEU A 129 14.60 -5.61 -9.23
CA LEU A 129 14.37 -4.16 -9.20
C LEU A 129 15.54 -3.38 -9.81
N LYS A 130 16.78 -3.81 -9.62
CA LYS A 130 17.98 -3.19 -10.23
C LYS A 130 18.00 -3.29 -11.75
N GLU A 131 17.32 -4.28 -12.32
CA GLU A 131 17.21 -4.47 -13.76
C GLU A 131 16.21 -3.49 -14.42
N GLN A 132 15.37 -2.82 -13.62
CA GLN A 132 14.35 -1.90 -14.14
C GLN A 132 14.94 -0.50 -14.36
N SER A 133 14.80 0.01 -15.58
CA SER A 133 15.33 1.33 -15.96
C SER A 133 14.68 2.49 -15.19
N GLU A 134 13.45 2.30 -14.74
CA GLU A 134 12.66 3.28 -13.99
C GLU A 134 13.04 3.36 -12.51
N VAL A 135 13.76 2.38 -11.97
CA VAL A 135 14.12 2.32 -10.55
C VAL A 135 15.40 3.10 -10.29
N LYS A 136 15.32 4.03 -9.33
CA LYS A 136 16.42 4.84 -8.82
C LYS A 136 16.45 4.80 -7.30
N ASP A 137 17.59 5.20 -6.73
CA ASP A 137 17.79 5.34 -5.28
C ASP A 137 17.38 4.11 -4.45
N LEU A 138 17.53 2.92 -5.05
CA LEU A 138 17.17 1.64 -4.44
C LEU A 138 18.07 1.34 -3.24
N ARG A 139 17.46 1.14 -2.08
CA ARG A 139 18.14 0.78 -0.84
C ARG A 139 17.29 -0.15 0.02
N ALA A 140 17.93 -1.13 0.64
CA ALA A 140 17.30 -2.00 1.62
C ALA A 140 17.75 -1.62 3.04
N VAL A 141 16.81 -1.66 3.98
CA VAL A 141 17.06 -1.47 5.40
C VAL A 141 16.49 -2.66 6.15
N GLU A 142 17.29 -3.72 6.26
CA GLU A 142 16.87 -4.99 6.87
C GLU A 142 16.83 -4.93 8.40
N GLU A 143 17.74 -4.18 9.01
CA GLU A 143 17.92 -4.11 10.47
C GLU A 143 16.98 -3.12 11.17
N ALA A 144 16.02 -2.54 10.45
CA ALA A 144 14.99 -1.69 11.03
C ALA A 144 13.95 -2.50 11.81
N TYR A 145 13.24 -1.84 12.74
CA TYR A 145 12.11 -2.44 13.45
C TYR A 145 11.05 -3.02 12.49
N VAL A 146 10.79 -2.28 11.40
CA VAL A 146 10.04 -2.77 10.24
C VAL A 146 10.97 -2.76 9.03
N PRO A 147 11.44 -3.93 8.58
CA PRO A 147 12.31 -4.05 7.41
C PRO A 147 11.65 -3.50 6.15
N VAL A 148 12.43 -2.80 5.32
CA VAL A 148 11.87 -2.08 4.16
C VAL A 148 12.85 -1.97 3.00
N ILE A 149 12.35 -2.06 1.77
CA ILE A 149 13.02 -1.60 0.55
C ILE A 149 12.46 -0.22 0.21
N LYS A 150 13.35 0.74 -0.03
CA LYS A 150 12.99 2.08 -0.50
C LYS A 150 13.56 2.31 -1.90
N MET A 151 12.78 2.94 -2.76
CA MET A 151 13.18 3.28 -4.13
C MET A 151 12.37 4.45 -4.67
N ALA A 152 12.91 5.14 -5.66
CA ALA A 152 12.15 5.99 -6.57
C ALA A 152 11.83 5.21 -7.84
N PHE A 153 10.57 4.89 -8.09
CA PHE A 153 10.11 4.22 -9.31
C PHE A 153 9.43 5.23 -10.22
N ASP A 154 10.01 5.51 -11.38
CA ASP A 154 9.47 6.47 -12.36
C ASP A 154 9.15 7.85 -11.72
N GLY A 155 10.06 8.29 -10.84
CA GLY A 155 9.95 9.55 -10.10
C GLY A 155 9.05 9.52 -8.85
N ILE A 156 8.42 8.39 -8.52
CA ILE A 156 7.59 8.23 -7.32
C ILE A 156 8.36 7.47 -6.24
N GLU A 157 8.47 8.06 -5.05
CA GLU A 157 9.04 7.40 -3.87
C GLU A 157 8.12 6.27 -3.38
N ILE A 158 8.67 5.07 -3.20
CA ILE A 158 7.96 3.88 -2.74
C ILE A 158 8.71 3.28 -1.55
N CYS A 159 7.96 3.05 -0.48
CA CYS A 159 8.39 2.23 0.66
C CYS A 159 7.70 0.87 0.55
N CYS A 160 8.46 -0.20 0.29
CA CYS A 160 7.95 -1.56 0.14
C CYS A 160 8.35 -2.43 1.32
N LEU A 161 7.35 -2.79 2.12
CA LEU A 161 7.48 -3.64 3.29
C LEU A 161 7.10 -5.08 2.90
N PRO A 162 7.79 -6.11 3.40
CA PRO A 162 7.35 -7.47 3.19
C PRO A 162 6.29 -7.87 4.24
N ASP A 163 5.20 -8.54 3.83
CA ASP A 163 4.18 -9.09 4.74
C ASP A 163 4.73 -10.34 5.45
N TRP A 164 5.54 -10.14 6.49
CA TRP A 164 5.96 -11.23 7.35
C TRP A 164 4.94 -11.46 8.46
N ARG A 165 4.34 -12.65 8.46
CA ARG A 165 3.83 -13.20 9.72
C ARG A 165 5.04 -13.45 10.62
N TYR A 166 5.18 -12.64 11.67
CA TYR A 166 6.00 -13.04 12.82
C TYR A 166 5.61 -14.48 13.18
N PRO A 167 6.57 -15.41 13.35
CA PRO A 167 6.29 -16.64 14.08
C PRO A 167 5.60 -16.23 15.38
N GLN A 168 4.49 -16.88 15.74
CA GLN A 168 3.87 -16.69 17.07
C GLN A 168 4.75 -17.30 18.18
N SER A 169 6.03 -16.93 18.24
CA SER A 169 6.86 -17.09 19.43
C SER A 169 7.02 -15.70 20.03
N HIS A 170 6.77 -15.58 21.33
CA HIS A 170 6.70 -14.34 22.12
C HIS A 170 5.32 -13.64 22.08
N ARG A 171 4.26 -14.38 22.44
CA ARG A 171 3.30 -13.79 23.38
C ARG A 171 4.02 -13.72 24.73
N ILE A 172 4.20 -12.50 25.22
CA ILE A 172 4.48 -12.23 26.65
C ILE A 172 3.23 -12.61 27.44
#